data_AF-A0A2E5HPT3-F1
#
_entry.id   AF-A0A2E5HPT3-F1
#
_cell.length_a   1.000
_cell.length_b   1.000
_cell.length_c   1.000
_cell.angle_alpha   90.00
_cell.angle_beta   90.00
_cell.angle_gamma   90.00
#
_symmetry.space_group_name_H-M   'P 1'
#
loop_
_entity.id
_entity.type
_entity.pdbx_description
1 polymer ?
#
loop_
_entity_poly.entity_id
_entity_poly.type
_entity_poly.pdbx_seq_one_letter_code
_entity_poly.pdbx_strand_id
1 'polypeptide(L)'
;MACGEDDPEATDTSNSTSNSTSNSTSNSTSNGTSNSTSNSTTPDGLTCESACEMLAMCDPIGNECPDVVASGIETDCATECAANPGIILGAVESLGECAEYAPILADRLGAGEMCMFGDCMPAASDYSPGVEDEWPECISDDGQYNQIEMVISSIGRVGAFEEMAPLLWENPNTPTADDFLDARELYAVDEGLDSRVQRREDEHYPKVSDGNGGTLSCRDAGVPEMDPKRCVGPALILPVINDAFQKGAMGEDPEVNAARLEAALLWFFYVSSYKEATTCTGTKKDCDSAWAYYTGGEPRDSGYGLAKELQRSSKWAHERVWDGILAVRCWRDLDSGDEAMDLDTRDRALSQMDKALLYGVSRMIEDRLLAMSVSTGTEREAYWAWLQIMGPVLDRELMERDSAIATSLAAFFASDSVTDEDITAAVQSLRGVFTCP
;
A
#
# COMPACT_ATOMS: atom_id res chain seq x y z
N MET A 1 -47.67 -20.79 -31.06
CA MET A 1 -48.64 -21.69 -30.42
C MET A 1 -48.00 -22.20 -29.16
N ALA A 2 -48.56 -22.12 -27.96
CA ALA A 2 -49.52 -21.23 -27.32
C ALA A 2 -49.38 -21.58 -25.82
N CYS A 3 -49.37 -20.59 -24.96
CA CYS A 3 -49.42 -20.72 -23.50
C CYS A 3 -50.77 -21.32 -23.04
N GLY A 4 -50.85 -21.73 -21.77
CA GLY A 4 -52.10 -21.95 -21.02
C GLY A 4 -51.88 -22.92 -19.85
N GLU A 5 -51.86 -22.45 -18.59
CA GLU A 5 -53.05 -22.25 -17.70
C GLU A 5 -53.33 -23.56 -16.92
N ASP A 6 -53.49 -23.63 -15.60
CA ASP A 6 -54.34 -22.83 -14.71
C ASP A 6 -53.91 -22.89 -13.23
N ASP A 7 -54.07 -21.76 -12.55
CA ASP A 7 -54.32 -21.60 -11.11
C ASP A 7 -55.84 -21.80 -10.82
N PRO A 8 -56.27 -21.95 -9.54
CA PRO A 8 -56.94 -20.79 -8.93
C PRO A 8 -56.73 -20.59 -7.41
N GLU A 9 -56.57 -19.31 -7.04
CA GLU A 9 -57.31 -18.48 -6.05
C GLU A 9 -58.22 -19.18 -4.99
N ALA A 10 -58.50 -18.64 -3.79
CA ALA A 10 -58.10 -17.47 -2.98
C ALA A 10 -58.99 -17.50 -1.69
N THR A 11 -58.84 -16.44 -0.87
CA THR A 11 -59.66 -15.96 0.29
C THR A 11 -59.11 -16.36 1.68
N ASP A 12 -58.51 -15.47 2.48
CA ASP A 12 -58.84 -14.12 2.99
C ASP A 12 -59.68 -14.16 4.28
N THR A 13 -59.12 -13.68 5.40
CA THR A 13 -59.83 -12.87 6.41
C THR A 13 -58.90 -12.36 7.53
N SER A 14 -58.93 -11.04 7.63
CA SER A 14 -58.58 -10.12 8.72
C SER A 14 -58.88 -10.54 10.16
N ASN A 15 -58.08 -10.04 11.12
CA ASN A 15 -58.62 -9.20 12.19
C ASN A 15 -57.57 -8.37 12.96
N SER A 16 -57.95 -7.13 13.26
CA SER A 16 -57.26 -6.08 14.00
C SER A 16 -57.69 -6.00 15.47
N THR A 17 -56.83 -5.50 16.38
CA THR A 17 -57.10 -4.64 17.59
C THR A 17 -55.81 -4.64 18.44
N SER A 18 -55.04 -3.56 18.72
CA SER A 18 -55.23 -2.21 19.29
C SER A 18 -55.10 -2.14 20.83
N ASN A 19 -54.24 -1.19 21.29
CA ASN A 19 -54.18 -0.51 22.60
C ASN A 19 -53.72 -1.34 23.83
N SER A 20 -53.00 -0.83 24.84
CA SER A 20 -52.79 0.54 25.34
C SER A 20 -51.69 0.59 26.41
N THR A 21 -51.10 1.77 26.54
CA THR A 21 -50.25 2.36 27.59
C THR A 21 -50.77 2.19 29.03
N SER A 22 -49.88 2.06 30.02
CA SER A 22 -50.00 2.79 31.31
C SER A 22 -48.73 2.70 32.19
N ASN A 23 -48.28 3.89 32.57
CA ASN A 23 -47.36 4.20 33.67
C ASN A 23 -47.95 3.79 35.04
N SER A 24 -47.11 3.40 36.01
CA SER A 24 -47.15 4.00 37.36
C SER A 24 -45.98 3.57 38.26
N THR A 25 -45.37 4.60 38.81
CA THR A 25 -44.41 4.70 39.92
C THR A 25 -44.98 4.24 41.25
N SER A 26 -44.14 3.69 42.15
CA SER A 26 -44.10 4.12 43.56
C SER A 26 -42.85 3.65 44.32
N ASN A 27 -42.34 4.58 45.13
CA ASN A 27 -41.18 4.59 46.01
C ASN A 27 -41.15 3.51 47.10
N SER A 28 -39.93 3.11 47.52
CA SER A 28 -39.47 3.33 48.91
C SER A 28 -37.94 3.17 49.09
N THR A 29 -37.34 4.23 49.63
CA THR A 29 -36.19 4.40 50.58
C THR A 29 -35.68 3.14 51.29
N SER A 30 -34.42 2.97 51.72
CA SER A 30 -33.26 3.86 51.98
C SER A 30 -32.03 3.03 52.45
N ASN A 31 -30.87 3.69 52.55
CA ASN A 31 -29.54 3.29 53.05
C ASN A 31 -28.59 2.74 51.96
N GLY A 32 -27.45 3.35 51.62
CA GLY A 32 -26.69 4.40 52.30
C GLY A 32 -25.23 3.99 52.36
N THR A 33 -24.48 4.19 51.28
CA THR A 33 -23.01 4.31 51.32
C THR A 33 -22.56 5.20 50.17
N SER A 34 -22.20 6.43 50.53
CA SER A 34 -21.61 7.44 49.68
C SER A 34 -20.16 7.10 49.37
N ASN A 35 -19.84 6.80 48.11
CA ASN A 35 -18.49 6.97 47.59
C ASN A 35 -18.57 8.07 46.52
N SER A 36 -18.18 9.28 46.92
CA SER A 36 -18.01 10.40 46.01
C SER A 36 -16.77 10.15 45.16
N THR A 37 -16.97 9.87 43.88
CA THR A 37 -15.96 10.05 42.84
C THR A 37 -15.72 11.54 42.68
N SER A 38 -14.60 12.03 43.21
CA SER A 38 -14.08 13.35 42.90
C SER A 38 -13.54 13.35 41.48
N ASN A 39 -14.27 13.96 40.55
CA ASN A 39 -13.68 14.52 39.33
C ASN A 39 -12.70 15.63 39.74
N SER A 40 -11.40 15.38 39.61
CA SER A 40 -10.39 16.43 39.58
C SER A 40 -9.89 16.59 38.15
N THR A 41 -10.39 17.62 37.49
CA THR A 41 -9.86 18.18 36.24
C THR A 41 -8.48 18.77 36.50
N THR A 42 -7.46 18.34 35.75
CA THR A 42 -6.22 19.11 35.55
C THR A 42 -6.42 20.13 34.42
N PRO A 43 -5.61 21.20 34.32
CA PRO A 43 -5.87 22.32 33.42
C PRO A 43 -5.92 22.00 31.91
N ASP A 44 -5.40 20.85 31.45
CA ASP A 44 -5.19 20.62 30.01
C ASP A 44 -5.88 19.36 29.43
N GLY A 45 -6.82 18.73 30.13
CA GLY A 45 -7.87 17.93 29.49
C GLY A 45 -7.47 16.72 28.61
N LEU A 46 -6.31 16.11 28.77
CA LEU A 46 -5.93 14.87 28.07
C LEU A 46 -6.24 13.63 28.93
N THR A 47 -7.01 12.68 28.38
CA THR A 47 -7.34 11.40 29.02
C THR A 47 -6.31 10.31 28.62
N CYS A 48 -6.11 9.29 29.45
CA CYS A 48 -5.20 8.16 29.15
C CYS A 48 -5.47 7.50 27.78
N GLU A 49 -6.71 7.50 27.29
CA GLU A 49 -7.07 7.03 25.95
C GLU A 49 -6.31 7.77 24.83
N SER A 50 -6.13 9.09 24.96
CA SER A 50 -5.42 9.91 23.95
C SER A 50 -3.90 9.71 23.94
N ALA A 51 -3.32 9.24 25.05
CA ALA A 51 -1.90 8.91 25.12
C ALA A 51 -1.61 7.52 24.53
N CYS A 52 -2.54 6.57 24.65
CA CYS A 52 -2.43 5.26 24.03
C CYS A 52 -2.60 5.31 22.51
N GLU A 53 -3.45 6.19 21.96
CA GLU A 53 -3.55 6.39 20.49
C GLU A 53 -2.24 6.92 19.86
N MET A 54 -1.46 7.73 20.58
CA MET A 54 -0.16 8.21 20.07
C MET A 54 0.94 7.14 20.11
N LEU A 55 0.86 6.16 21.02
CA LEU A 55 1.83 5.06 21.10
C LEU A 55 1.48 3.89 20.17
N ALA A 56 0.20 3.70 19.84
CA ALA A 56 -0.25 2.73 18.84
C ALA A 56 0.22 3.06 17.40
N MET A 57 0.70 4.28 17.14
CA MET A 57 1.29 4.67 15.85
C MET A 57 2.73 4.14 15.63
N CYS A 58 3.34 3.49 16.62
CA CYS A 58 4.70 2.95 16.54
C CYS A 58 4.78 1.42 16.63
N ASP A 59 3.64 0.71 16.61
CA ASP A 59 3.60 -0.75 16.60
C ASP A 59 2.86 -1.27 15.36
N PRO A 60 3.56 -1.85 14.36
CA PRO A 60 2.92 -2.40 13.18
C PRO A 60 2.41 -3.84 13.38
N ILE A 61 2.60 -4.46 14.56
CA ILE A 61 2.25 -5.87 14.79
C ILE A 61 1.33 -5.96 16.00
N GLY A 62 0.04 -5.73 15.77
CA GLY A 62 -1.01 -5.67 16.79
C GLY A 62 -0.96 -6.79 17.85
N ASN A 63 -0.24 -6.55 18.94
CA ASN A 63 -0.28 -7.34 20.16
C ASN A 63 -0.92 -6.50 21.26
N GLU A 64 -2.01 -7.00 21.84
CA GLU A 64 -2.64 -6.40 23.01
C GLU A 64 -1.63 -6.33 24.17
N CYS A 65 -1.38 -5.12 24.69
CA CYS A 65 -0.56 -4.94 25.90
C CYS A 65 -1.31 -5.45 27.14
N PRO A 66 -0.65 -6.19 28.07
CA PRO A 66 -1.24 -6.53 29.35
C PRO A 66 -1.22 -5.32 30.30
N ASP A 67 -2.32 -5.13 31.04
CA ASP A 67 -2.51 -4.11 32.08
C ASP A 67 -1.34 -4.09 33.09
N VAL A 68 -0.60 -2.97 33.15
CA VAL A 68 0.34 -2.70 34.25
C VAL A 68 0.12 -1.31 34.84
N VAL A 69 -0.01 -1.32 36.17
CA VAL A 69 -0.39 -0.25 37.08
C VAL A 69 0.62 0.90 37.10
N ALA A 70 0.07 2.11 37.17
CA ALA A 70 0.70 3.41 37.30
C ALA A 70 1.89 3.50 38.27
N SER A 71 2.96 4.17 37.84
CA SER A 71 3.72 5.10 38.70
C SER A 71 4.32 6.22 37.85
N GLY A 72 4.13 7.46 38.30
CA GLY A 72 4.25 8.67 37.48
C GLY A 72 5.65 9.13 37.13
N ILE A 73 5.73 9.89 36.04
CA ILE A 73 6.86 10.74 35.67
C ILE A 73 6.29 12.12 35.30
N GLU A 74 6.89 13.16 35.88
CA GLU A 74 6.53 14.56 35.71
C GLU A 74 6.88 15.10 34.31
N THR A 75 6.16 16.15 33.94
CA THR A 75 6.22 16.96 32.73
C THR A 75 7.57 17.69 32.59
N ASP A 76 8.42 17.25 31.64
CA ASP A 76 9.28 18.14 30.81
C ASP A 76 10.07 17.42 29.66
N CYS A 77 9.52 16.33 29.10
CA CYS A 77 10.26 15.47 28.16
C CYS A 77 10.59 16.10 26.79
N ALA A 78 9.85 17.13 26.36
CA ALA A 78 10.03 17.68 25.00
C ALA A 78 11.24 18.61 24.86
N THR A 79 11.74 19.18 25.96
CA THR A 79 12.80 20.21 25.92
C THR A 79 14.19 19.65 26.25
N GLU A 80 14.29 18.56 27.01
CA GLU A 80 15.59 17.92 27.33
C GLU A 80 16.07 16.91 26.27
N CYS A 81 15.18 16.32 25.48
CA CYS A 81 15.55 15.39 24.40
C CYS A 81 16.42 16.05 23.31
N ALA A 82 16.28 17.35 23.08
CA ALA A 82 17.09 18.09 22.10
C ALA A 82 18.50 18.45 22.60
N ALA A 83 18.78 18.32 23.90
CA ALA A 83 19.98 18.90 24.51
C ALA A 83 21.02 17.89 25.03
N ASN A 84 20.69 16.59 25.19
CA ASN A 84 21.64 15.64 25.77
C ASN A 84 21.40 14.17 25.34
N PRO A 85 22.16 13.62 24.37
CA PRO A 85 21.99 12.23 23.91
C PRO A 85 22.45 11.16 24.94
N GLY A 86 22.87 11.55 26.15
CA GLY A 86 23.39 10.63 27.18
C GLY A 86 22.36 10.08 28.18
N ILE A 87 21.10 10.51 28.14
CA ILE A 87 20.10 10.16 29.16
C ILE A 87 19.40 8.81 28.88
N ILE A 88 19.57 8.24 27.69
CA ILE A 88 18.93 6.97 27.28
C ILE A 88 19.42 5.77 28.11
N LEU A 89 20.63 5.82 28.69
CA LEU A 89 21.17 4.72 29.48
C LEU A 89 20.53 4.54 30.87
N GLY A 90 19.79 5.55 31.39
CA GLY A 90 19.18 5.48 32.72
C GLY A 90 17.80 4.82 32.77
N ALA A 91 17.06 4.83 31.65
CA ALA A 91 15.69 4.29 31.59
C ALA A 91 15.64 2.78 31.26
N VAL A 92 16.75 2.20 30.80
CA VAL A 92 16.84 0.79 30.41
C VAL A 92 16.95 -0.15 31.63
N GLU A 93 17.39 0.34 32.79
CA GLU A 93 17.53 -0.49 34.00
C GLU A 93 16.19 -0.77 34.72
N SER A 94 15.09 -0.09 34.39
CA SER A 94 13.77 -0.34 34.98
C SER A 94 12.85 -1.25 34.17
N LEU A 95 13.28 -1.68 32.97
CA LEU A 95 12.59 -2.66 32.16
C LEU A 95 13.15 -4.03 32.51
N GLY A 96 12.38 -4.89 33.17
CA GLY A 96 12.79 -6.25 33.57
C GLY A 96 13.14 -7.15 32.36
N GLU A 97 12.35 -8.22 32.13
CA GLU A 97 12.63 -9.25 31.10
C GLU A 97 12.69 -8.72 29.65
N CYS A 98 12.44 -7.42 29.41
CA CYS A 98 12.58 -6.77 28.10
C CYS A 98 13.96 -6.12 27.86
N ALA A 99 14.87 -6.10 28.85
CA ALA A 99 16.21 -5.50 28.71
C ALA A 99 17.06 -6.18 27.60
N GLU A 100 16.79 -7.43 27.27
CA GLU A 100 17.44 -8.17 26.17
C GLU A 100 17.05 -7.63 24.79
N TYR A 101 15.85 -7.05 24.65
CA TYR A 101 15.34 -6.52 23.39
C TYR A 101 15.59 -5.02 23.21
N ALA A 102 15.98 -4.30 24.26
CA ALA A 102 16.26 -2.87 24.21
C ALA A 102 17.39 -2.49 23.22
N PRO A 103 18.50 -3.25 23.07
CA PRO A 103 19.50 -2.98 22.04
C PRO A 103 18.93 -3.20 20.63
N ILE A 104 18.05 -4.19 20.45
CA ILE A 104 17.44 -4.55 19.17
C ILE A 104 16.42 -3.48 18.75
N LEU A 105 15.63 -2.94 19.70
CA LEU A 105 14.73 -1.80 19.45
C LEU A 105 15.49 -0.50 19.19
N ALA A 106 16.59 -0.24 19.91
CA ALA A 106 17.42 0.95 19.70
C ALA A 106 18.17 0.92 18.35
N ASP A 107 18.53 -0.27 17.87
CA ASP A 107 19.10 -0.50 16.55
C ASP A 107 18.03 -0.45 15.44
N ARG A 108 16.84 -1.03 15.69
CA ARG A 108 15.69 -0.98 14.76
C ARG A 108 15.10 0.41 14.55
N LEU A 109 15.04 1.22 15.61
CA LEU A 109 14.50 2.57 15.53
C LEU A 109 15.53 3.58 15.05
N GLY A 110 16.82 3.25 15.09
CA GLY A 110 17.91 4.20 14.97
C GLY A 110 17.75 5.32 16.01
N ALA A 111 18.72 5.48 16.91
CA ALA A 111 18.72 6.60 17.85
C ALA A 111 18.78 8.02 17.20
N GLY A 112 18.51 8.15 15.89
CA GLY A 112 18.34 9.40 15.15
C GLY A 112 17.10 9.49 14.25
N GLU A 113 16.23 8.47 14.10
CA GLU A 113 15.17 8.49 13.07
C GLU A 113 13.72 8.58 13.60
N MET A 114 13.52 8.53 14.92
CA MET A 114 12.19 8.74 15.54
C MET A 114 11.68 10.20 15.49
N CYS A 115 12.40 11.13 14.85
CA CYS A 115 12.04 12.56 14.79
C CYS A 115 12.37 13.26 13.46
N MET A 116 12.66 12.53 12.37
CA MET A 116 12.97 13.15 11.05
C MET A 116 11.75 13.27 10.13
N PHE A 117 10.54 13.45 10.69
CA PHE A 117 9.40 13.96 9.90
C PHE A 117 9.64 15.40 9.38
N GLY A 118 10.75 16.05 9.77
CA GLY A 118 11.06 17.44 9.42
C GLY A 118 11.76 17.69 8.08
N ASP A 119 12.32 16.67 7.42
CA ASP A 119 13.19 16.88 6.23
C ASP A 119 12.61 16.35 4.91
N CYS A 120 11.46 15.67 4.94
CA CYS A 120 10.78 15.25 3.73
C CYS A 120 9.82 16.38 3.33
N MET A 121 10.19 17.17 2.34
CA MET A 121 9.38 18.27 1.83
C MET A 121 9.20 18.07 0.32
N PRO A 122 7.96 18.21 -0.20
CA PRO A 122 7.74 18.16 -1.65
C PRO A 122 8.58 19.22 -2.35
N ALA A 123 8.94 18.99 -3.62
CA ALA A 123 9.64 20.00 -4.38
C ALA A 123 8.77 21.26 -4.51
N ALA A 124 9.40 22.43 -4.61
CA ALA A 124 8.66 23.70 -4.71
C ALA A 124 7.73 23.78 -5.95
N SER A 125 7.99 22.96 -6.97
CA SER A 125 7.20 22.85 -8.19
C SER A 125 6.10 21.78 -8.12
N ASP A 126 6.10 20.94 -7.08
CA ASP A 126 5.14 19.86 -6.93
C ASP A 126 3.75 20.42 -6.60
N TYR A 127 2.73 19.78 -7.15
CA TYR A 127 1.35 20.07 -6.82
C TYR A 127 1.08 19.73 -5.36
N SER A 128 0.47 20.67 -4.65
CA SER A 128 0.05 20.49 -3.27
C SER A 128 -1.41 20.95 -3.13
N PRO A 129 -2.37 20.04 -2.89
CA PRO A 129 -3.77 20.40 -2.89
C PRO A 129 -4.11 21.41 -1.79
N GLY A 130 -4.84 22.47 -2.16
CA GLY A 130 -5.39 23.45 -1.23
C GLY A 130 -4.37 24.42 -0.60
N VAL A 131 -3.14 24.50 -1.13
CA VAL A 131 -2.15 25.52 -0.74
C VAL A 131 -1.80 26.43 -1.93
N GLU A 132 -1.25 27.61 -1.65
CA GLU A 132 -0.70 28.45 -2.72
C GLU A 132 0.58 27.80 -3.28
N ASP A 133 0.50 27.24 -4.48
CA ASP A 133 1.62 26.69 -5.23
C ASP A 133 1.72 27.30 -6.64
N GLU A 134 2.55 26.72 -7.51
CA GLU A 134 2.72 27.19 -8.90
C GLU A 134 1.63 26.66 -9.86
N TRP A 135 0.66 25.89 -9.38
CA TRP A 135 -0.40 25.31 -10.19
C TRP A 135 -1.60 26.24 -10.28
N PRO A 136 -2.24 26.38 -11.46
CA PRO A 136 -3.54 27.02 -11.56
C PRO A 136 -4.61 26.24 -10.80
N GLU A 137 -5.60 26.95 -10.26
CA GLU A 137 -6.75 26.32 -9.59
C GLU A 137 -7.42 25.26 -10.48
N CYS A 138 -7.73 24.10 -9.91
CA CYS A 138 -8.28 22.96 -10.64
C CYS A 138 -9.19 22.10 -9.74
N ILE A 139 -9.85 21.11 -10.35
CA ILE A 139 -10.79 20.23 -9.64
C ILE A 139 -10.21 19.46 -8.45
N SER A 140 -8.88 19.30 -8.35
CA SER A 140 -8.24 18.51 -7.30
C SER A 140 -7.84 19.31 -6.05
N ASP A 141 -8.06 20.62 -6.04
CA ASP A 141 -7.65 21.50 -4.93
C ASP A 141 -8.45 21.26 -3.64
N ASP A 142 -9.57 20.53 -3.72
CA ASP A 142 -10.31 20.05 -2.55
C ASP A 142 -9.61 18.87 -1.84
N GLY A 143 -8.49 18.39 -2.38
CA GLY A 143 -7.71 17.26 -1.86
C GLY A 143 -8.35 15.89 -2.14
N GLN A 144 -9.39 15.84 -2.97
CA GLN A 144 -10.13 14.62 -3.31
C GLN A 144 -9.93 14.22 -4.76
N TYR A 145 -9.98 12.91 -5.02
CA TYR A 145 -9.98 12.42 -6.39
C TYR A 145 -11.36 12.56 -7.02
N ASN A 146 -11.46 13.41 -8.05
CA ASN A 146 -12.69 13.67 -8.77
C ASN A 146 -12.75 12.82 -10.06
N GLN A 147 -13.56 11.75 -10.03
CA GLN A 147 -13.69 10.79 -11.13
C GLN A 147 -14.17 11.44 -12.44
N ILE A 148 -13.69 10.92 -13.57
CA ILE A 148 -14.15 11.29 -14.92
C ILE A 148 -15.32 10.40 -15.35
N GLU A 149 -15.18 9.09 -15.15
CA GLU A 149 -16.17 8.08 -15.48
C GLU A 149 -16.86 7.53 -14.23
N MET A 150 -18.13 7.17 -14.36
CA MET A 150 -18.90 6.57 -13.26
C MET A 150 -18.48 5.13 -12.93
N VAL A 151 -17.89 4.42 -13.89
CA VAL A 151 -17.53 3.00 -13.76
C VAL A 151 -16.09 2.79 -14.19
N ILE A 152 -15.26 2.35 -13.23
CA ILE A 152 -13.82 2.21 -13.42
C ILE A 152 -13.45 0.73 -13.26
N SER A 153 -13.20 0.05 -14.38
CA SER A 153 -12.94 -1.40 -14.37
C SER A 153 -11.71 -1.83 -13.57
N SER A 154 -10.76 -0.93 -13.33
CA SER A 154 -9.53 -1.24 -12.57
C SER A 154 -9.81 -1.45 -11.08
N ILE A 155 -10.91 -0.90 -10.55
CA ILE A 155 -11.36 -1.14 -9.17
C ILE A 155 -11.56 -2.64 -8.93
N GLY A 156 -12.29 -3.32 -9.83
CA GLY A 156 -12.53 -4.77 -9.71
C GLY A 156 -11.25 -5.62 -9.79
N ARG A 157 -10.17 -5.10 -10.39
CA ARG A 157 -8.89 -5.81 -10.49
C ARG A 157 -8.10 -5.73 -9.18
N VAL A 158 -8.14 -4.58 -8.51
CA VAL A 158 -7.58 -4.45 -7.16
C VAL A 158 -8.45 -5.22 -6.15
N GLY A 159 -9.78 -5.19 -6.32
CA GLY A 159 -10.69 -6.02 -5.53
C GLY A 159 -10.36 -7.52 -5.61
N ALA A 160 -10.09 -8.05 -6.81
CA ALA A 160 -9.64 -9.43 -6.97
C ALA A 160 -8.33 -9.73 -6.22
N PHE A 161 -7.38 -8.78 -6.19
CA PHE A 161 -6.15 -8.94 -5.39
C PHE A 161 -6.44 -8.98 -3.89
N GLU A 162 -7.30 -8.10 -3.38
CA GLU A 162 -7.70 -8.12 -1.97
C GLU A 162 -8.48 -9.40 -1.60
N GLU A 163 -9.29 -9.95 -2.51
CA GLU A 163 -9.99 -11.22 -2.29
C GLU A 163 -9.04 -12.43 -2.32
N MET A 164 -7.95 -12.37 -3.09
CA MET A 164 -6.91 -13.40 -3.10
C MET A 164 -6.04 -13.38 -1.84
N ALA A 165 -5.86 -12.20 -1.22
CA ALA A 165 -4.98 -12.02 -0.06
C ALA A 165 -5.27 -12.98 1.12
N PRO A 166 -6.50 -13.06 1.66
CA PRO A 166 -6.79 -13.95 2.80
C PRO A 166 -6.72 -15.44 2.46
N LEU A 167 -6.77 -15.80 1.18
CA LEU A 167 -6.57 -17.18 0.72
C LEU A 167 -5.07 -17.54 0.72
N LEU A 168 -4.22 -16.58 0.37
CA LEU A 168 -2.81 -16.79 0.05
C LEU A 168 -1.87 -16.11 1.07
N TRP A 169 -1.43 -14.88 0.81
CA TRP A 169 -0.33 -14.25 1.54
C TRP A 169 -0.73 -13.61 2.87
N GLU A 170 -2.03 -13.41 3.12
CA GLU A 170 -2.58 -13.00 4.43
C GLU A 170 -3.24 -14.18 5.17
N ASN A 171 -3.12 -15.41 4.64
CA ASN A 171 -3.68 -16.58 5.30
C ASN A 171 -2.92 -16.84 6.63
N PRO A 172 -3.60 -16.83 7.79
CA PRO A 172 -2.94 -17.09 9.07
C PRO A 172 -2.47 -18.55 9.22
N ASN A 173 -2.89 -19.43 8.30
CA ASN A 173 -2.41 -20.79 8.16
C ASN A 173 -1.64 -20.93 6.84
N THR A 174 -0.89 -22.01 6.70
CA THR A 174 -0.29 -22.40 5.41
C THR A 174 -1.40 -22.53 4.34
N PRO A 175 -1.32 -21.80 3.21
CA PRO A 175 -2.27 -21.95 2.11
C PRO A 175 -2.30 -23.37 1.57
N THR A 176 -3.50 -23.85 1.26
CA THR A 176 -3.73 -25.17 0.70
C THR A 176 -3.73 -25.13 -0.83
N ALA A 177 -3.63 -26.31 -1.46
CA ALA A 177 -3.75 -26.41 -2.92
C ALA A 177 -5.09 -25.86 -3.44
N ASP A 178 -6.18 -26.04 -2.69
CA ASP A 178 -7.50 -25.52 -3.05
C ASP A 178 -7.54 -23.99 -2.96
N ASP A 179 -6.87 -23.37 -1.96
CA ASP A 179 -6.76 -21.91 -1.86
C ASP A 179 -6.09 -21.29 -3.12
N PHE A 180 -5.09 -21.97 -3.68
CA PHE A 180 -4.46 -21.56 -4.95
C PHE A 180 -5.37 -21.72 -6.16
N LEU A 181 -6.24 -22.74 -6.18
CA LEU A 181 -7.22 -22.91 -7.25
C LEU A 181 -8.29 -21.83 -7.18
N ASP A 182 -8.81 -21.54 -5.99
CA ASP A 182 -9.82 -20.49 -5.76
C ASP A 182 -9.25 -19.11 -6.09
N ALA A 183 -8.03 -18.80 -5.65
CA ALA A 183 -7.35 -17.55 -5.99
C ALA A 183 -7.08 -17.42 -7.50
N ARG A 184 -6.85 -18.53 -8.21
CA ARG A 184 -6.68 -18.53 -9.66
C ARG A 184 -7.98 -18.19 -10.38
N GLU A 185 -9.14 -18.61 -9.86
CA GLU A 185 -10.44 -18.24 -10.42
C GLU A 185 -10.67 -16.72 -10.33
N LEU A 186 -10.31 -16.11 -9.19
CA LEU A 186 -10.36 -14.65 -9.01
C LEU A 186 -9.42 -13.91 -9.99
N TYR A 187 -8.20 -14.41 -10.16
CA TYR A 187 -7.22 -13.85 -11.11
C TYR A 187 -7.69 -13.91 -12.57
N ALA A 188 -8.35 -15.01 -12.95
CA ALA A 188 -8.73 -15.34 -14.32
C ALA A 188 -10.12 -14.86 -14.75
N VAL A 189 -10.78 -14.02 -13.95
CA VAL A 189 -12.06 -13.39 -14.34
C VAL A 189 -11.91 -12.66 -15.68
N ASP A 190 -12.92 -12.77 -16.54
CA ASP A 190 -12.96 -12.12 -17.85
C ASP A 190 -12.70 -10.60 -17.73
N GLU A 191 -11.75 -10.09 -18.51
CA GLU A 191 -11.27 -8.69 -18.45
C GLU A 191 -10.69 -8.23 -17.09
N GLY A 192 -10.40 -9.19 -16.21
CA GLY A 192 -9.78 -9.03 -14.88
C GLY A 192 -8.26 -8.86 -14.91
N LEU A 193 -7.57 -9.41 -13.91
CA LEU A 193 -6.11 -9.29 -13.75
C LEU A 193 -5.37 -9.98 -14.90
N ASP A 194 -5.68 -11.24 -15.18
CA ASP A 194 -4.99 -12.04 -16.20
C ASP A 194 -4.96 -11.36 -17.57
N SER A 195 -6.13 -10.93 -18.03
CA SER A 195 -6.29 -10.22 -19.30
C SER A 195 -5.36 -9.00 -19.39
N ARG A 196 -5.19 -8.25 -18.29
CA ARG A 196 -4.32 -7.06 -18.28
C ARG A 196 -2.84 -7.40 -18.14
N VAL A 197 -2.48 -8.37 -17.30
CA VAL A 197 -1.10 -8.83 -17.15
C VAL A 197 -0.53 -9.29 -18.49
N GLN A 198 -1.30 -10.05 -19.28
CA GLN A 198 -0.88 -10.55 -20.61
C GLN A 198 -0.50 -9.46 -21.62
N ARG A 199 -0.83 -8.20 -21.36
CA ARG A 199 -0.58 -7.07 -22.28
C ARG A 199 0.00 -5.85 -21.59
N ARG A 200 0.42 -5.96 -20.33
CA ARG A 200 0.90 -4.81 -19.58
C ARG A 200 2.26 -4.38 -20.13
N GLU A 201 2.35 -3.11 -20.46
CA GLU A 201 3.59 -2.48 -20.89
C GLU A 201 4.06 -1.51 -19.80
N ASP A 202 5.36 -1.28 -19.73
CA ASP A 202 5.98 -0.28 -18.87
C ASP A 202 6.32 0.98 -19.67
N GLU A 203 5.63 2.08 -19.39
CA GLU A 203 5.80 3.36 -20.10
C GLU A 203 7.10 4.09 -19.75
N HIS A 204 7.89 3.59 -18.79
CA HIS A 204 9.24 4.09 -18.56
C HIS A 204 10.23 3.70 -19.67
N TYR A 205 9.91 2.67 -20.45
CA TYR A 205 10.72 2.22 -21.57
C TYR A 205 10.13 2.70 -22.90
N PRO A 206 10.96 2.99 -23.91
CA PRO A 206 10.47 3.32 -25.25
C PRO A 206 9.57 2.22 -25.82
N LYS A 207 8.64 2.60 -26.71
CA LYS A 207 7.82 1.63 -27.45
C LYS A 207 8.70 0.69 -28.28
N VAL A 208 8.31 -0.57 -28.36
CA VAL A 208 8.99 -1.55 -29.22
C VAL A 208 8.84 -1.12 -30.68
N SER A 209 9.96 -1.02 -31.41
CA SER A 209 9.97 -0.61 -32.81
C SER A 209 10.08 -1.79 -33.76
N ASP A 210 9.42 -1.68 -34.93
CA ASP A 210 9.59 -2.62 -36.05
C ASP A 210 10.85 -2.35 -36.90
N GLY A 211 11.67 -1.35 -36.52
CA GLY A 211 12.86 -0.92 -37.25
C GLY A 211 12.58 -0.04 -38.48
N ASN A 212 11.32 0.17 -38.84
CA ASN A 212 10.86 0.98 -39.97
C ASN A 212 10.08 2.23 -39.53
N GLY A 213 10.15 2.57 -38.24
CA GLY A 213 9.43 3.70 -37.64
C GLY A 213 8.00 3.37 -37.18
N GLY A 214 7.57 2.12 -37.30
CA GLY A 214 6.34 1.62 -36.68
C GLY A 214 6.57 1.16 -35.24
N THR A 215 5.48 1.06 -34.49
CA THR A 215 5.44 0.54 -33.11
C THR A 215 4.74 -0.81 -33.08
N LEU A 216 5.34 -1.78 -32.40
CA LEU A 216 4.80 -3.13 -32.20
C LEU A 216 4.03 -3.21 -30.88
N SER A 217 3.01 -4.07 -30.82
CA SER A 217 2.19 -4.28 -29.63
C SER A 217 2.76 -5.43 -28.81
N CYS A 218 2.87 -5.25 -27.48
CA CYS A 218 3.30 -6.33 -26.58
C CYS A 218 2.33 -7.52 -26.52
N ARG A 219 1.18 -7.45 -27.20
CA ARG A 219 0.25 -8.58 -27.37
C ARG A 219 0.63 -9.51 -28.51
N ASP A 220 1.49 -9.04 -29.41
CA ASP A 220 1.80 -9.75 -30.64
C ASP A 220 2.87 -10.81 -30.36
N ALA A 221 2.70 -11.99 -30.92
CA ALA A 221 3.63 -13.10 -30.70
C ALA A 221 5.06 -12.72 -31.11
N GLY A 222 6.03 -12.96 -30.22
CA GLY A 222 7.44 -12.65 -30.44
C GLY A 222 7.85 -11.23 -30.01
N VAL A 223 6.91 -10.32 -29.75
CA VAL A 223 7.22 -8.95 -29.31
C VAL A 223 7.68 -8.90 -27.85
N PRO A 224 7.06 -9.63 -26.90
CA PRO A 224 7.54 -9.67 -25.51
C PRO A 224 9.01 -10.06 -25.37
N GLU A 225 9.51 -10.94 -26.24
CA GLU A 225 10.91 -11.38 -26.24
C GLU A 225 11.87 -10.36 -26.84
N MET A 226 11.38 -9.43 -27.68
CA MET A 226 12.20 -8.37 -28.28
C MET A 226 12.58 -7.30 -27.26
N ASP A 227 11.67 -6.97 -26.35
CA ASP A 227 11.91 -6.04 -25.25
C ASP A 227 11.12 -6.45 -24.00
N PRO A 228 11.69 -7.35 -23.18
CA PRO A 228 11.03 -7.84 -21.97
C PRO A 228 10.72 -6.74 -20.94
N LYS A 229 11.52 -5.67 -20.91
CA LYS A 229 11.36 -4.57 -19.96
C LYS A 229 10.18 -3.68 -20.35
N ARG A 230 10.04 -3.34 -21.64
CA ARG A 230 8.85 -2.65 -22.15
C ARG A 230 7.61 -3.55 -22.04
N CYS A 231 7.71 -4.81 -22.42
CA CYS A 231 6.61 -5.79 -22.37
C CYS A 231 6.56 -6.56 -21.05
N VAL A 232 6.70 -5.84 -19.93
CA VAL A 232 6.89 -6.39 -18.58
C VAL A 232 5.81 -7.40 -18.18
N GLY A 233 4.56 -7.16 -18.56
CA GLY A 233 3.43 -8.03 -18.24
C GLY A 233 3.61 -9.44 -18.78
N PRO A 234 3.59 -9.64 -20.10
CA PRO A 234 3.75 -10.96 -20.70
C PRO A 234 5.16 -11.56 -20.54
N ALA A 235 6.21 -10.73 -20.53
CA ALA A 235 7.59 -11.25 -20.55
C ALA A 235 8.15 -11.59 -19.17
N LEU A 236 7.75 -10.86 -18.11
CA LEU A 236 8.37 -10.94 -16.79
C LEU A 236 7.38 -11.29 -15.67
N ILE A 237 6.20 -10.64 -15.64
CA ILE A 237 5.21 -10.85 -14.56
C ILE A 237 4.42 -12.15 -14.77
N LEU A 238 3.88 -12.37 -15.97
CA LEU A 238 3.03 -13.52 -16.28
C LEU A 238 3.72 -14.88 -16.03
N PRO A 239 5.01 -15.07 -16.39
CA PRO A 239 5.70 -16.32 -16.08
C PRO A 239 5.79 -16.60 -14.58
N VAL A 240 6.01 -15.57 -13.75
CA VAL A 240 6.06 -15.71 -12.28
C VAL A 240 4.70 -16.14 -11.75
N ILE A 241 3.63 -15.47 -12.18
CA ILE A 241 2.26 -15.77 -11.75
C ILE A 241 1.87 -17.21 -12.13
N ASN A 242 2.12 -17.61 -13.38
CA ASN A 242 1.78 -18.95 -13.86
C ASN A 242 2.54 -20.05 -13.12
N ASP A 243 3.84 -19.87 -12.90
CA ASP A 243 4.68 -20.82 -12.15
C ASP A 243 4.21 -20.93 -10.69
N ALA A 244 3.93 -19.80 -10.03
CA ALA A 244 3.50 -19.76 -8.64
C ALA A 244 2.11 -20.41 -8.43
N PHE A 245 1.12 -20.10 -9.28
CA PHE A 245 -0.18 -20.79 -9.24
C PHE A 245 -0.04 -22.29 -9.49
N GLN A 246 0.79 -22.69 -10.45
CA GLN A 246 0.97 -24.11 -10.77
C GLN A 246 1.57 -24.87 -9.59
N LYS A 247 2.65 -24.36 -9.00
CA LYS A 247 3.34 -25.01 -7.87
C LYS A 247 2.51 -24.98 -6.59
N GLY A 248 1.88 -23.84 -6.29
CA GLY A 248 0.97 -23.73 -5.14
C GLY A 248 -0.20 -24.72 -5.21
N ALA A 249 -0.82 -24.87 -6.39
CA ALA A 249 -1.88 -25.88 -6.60
C ALA A 249 -1.38 -27.33 -6.55
N MET A 250 -0.07 -27.57 -6.61
CA MET A 250 0.55 -28.88 -6.37
C MET A 250 0.95 -29.09 -4.90
N GLY A 251 0.78 -28.07 -4.05
CA GLY A 251 1.21 -28.07 -2.65
C GLY A 251 2.72 -27.94 -2.47
N GLU A 252 3.43 -27.45 -3.49
CA GLU A 252 4.87 -27.16 -3.42
C GLU A 252 5.07 -25.77 -2.83
N ASP A 253 5.82 -25.68 -1.72
CA ASP A 253 6.20 -24.43 -1.01
C ASP A 253 5.09 -23.35 -1.04
N PRO A 254 3.91 -23.62 -0.47
CA PRO A 254 2.73 -22.77 -0.63
C PRO A 254 2.95 -21.33 -0.14
N GLU A 255 3.62 -21.10 0.98
CA GLU A 255 3.91 -19.74 1.46
C GLU A 255 4.85 -18.98 0.52
N VAL A 256 5.84 -19.66 -0.07
CA VAL A 256 6.78 -19.09 -1.03
C VAL A 256 6.04 -18.70 -2.32
N ASN A 257 5.17 -19.57 -2.82
CA ASN A 257 4.42 -19.26 -4.04
C ASN A 257 3.33 -18.20 -3.82
N ALA A 258 2.74 -18.12 -2.62
CA ALA A 258 1.86 -17.01 -2.24
C ALA A 258 2.60 -15.67 -2.25
N ALA A 259 3.80 -15.62 -1.66
CA ALA A 259 4.64 -14.43 -1.65
C ALA A 259 5.09 -14.00 -3.08
N ARG A 260 5.34 -14.96 -3.97
CA ARG A 260 5.66 -14.66 -5.39
C ARG A 260 4.46 -14.08 -6.14
N LEU A 261 3.24 -14.55 -5.86
CA LEU A 261 2.01 -13.97 -6.43
C LEU A 261 1.77 -12.54 -5.94
N GLU A 262 1.90 -12.32 -4.62
CA GLU A 262 1.79 -10.99 -4.00
C GLU A 262 2.76 -10.00 -4.68
N ALA A 263 4.05 -10.35 -4.73
CA ALA A 263 5.09 -9.53 -5.35
C ALA A 263 4.81 -9.21 -6.83
N ALA A 264 4.44 -10.21 -7.62
CA ALA A 264 4.19 -10.04 -9.05
C ALA A 264 2.97 -9.13 -9.31
N LEU A 265 1.93 -9.22 -8.48
CA LEU A 265 0.74 -8.39 -8.61
C LEU A 265 0.96 -6.95 -8.11
N LEU A 266 1.75 -6.77 -7.05
CA LEU A 266 2.18 -5.43 -6.60
C LEU A 266 3.04 -4.73 -7.67
N TRP A 267 3.95 -5.47 -8.32
CA TRP A 267 4.70 -4.95 -9.47
C TRP A 267 3.75 -4.55 -10.60
N PHE A 268 2.76 -5.39 -10.92
CA PHE A 268 1.75 -5.06 -11.92
C PHE A 268 0.99 -3.77 -11.58
N PHE A 269 0.62 -3.55 -10.32
CA PHE A 269 -0.08 -2.33 -9.91
C PHE A 269 0.81 -1.09 -10.01
N TYR A 270 2.07 -1.17 -9.57
CA TYR A 270 3.04 -0.10 -9.71
C TYR A 270 3.17 0.36 -11.17
N VAL A 271 3.40 -0.58 -12.10
CA VAL A 271 3.50 -0.26 -13.53
C VAL A 271 2.17 0.23 -14.09
N SER A 272 1.05 -0.35 -13.64
CA SER A 272 -0.27 0.02 -14.14
C SER A 272 -0.62 1.46 -13.75
N SER A 273 -0.38 1.89 -12.52
CA SER A 273 -0.65 3.27 -12.09
C SER A 273 0.10 4.28 -12.95
N TYR A 274 1.41 4.08 -13.18
CA TYR A 274 2.20 4.96 -14.03
C TYR A 274 1.76 4.92 -15.51
N LYS A 275 1.52 3.72 -16.05
CA LYS A 275 1.08 3.56 -17.43
C LYS A 275 -0.23 4.30 -17.71
N GLU A 276 -1.25 4.09 -16.88
CA GLU A 276 -2.55 4.71 -17.12
C GLU A 276 -2.51 6.24 -16.92
N ALA A 277 -1.67 6.73 -15.99
CA ALA A 277 -1.44 8.18 -15.86
C ALA A 277 -0.80 8.77 -17.13
N THR A 278 0.14 8.05 -17.74
CA THR A 278 0.78 8.43 -18.99
C THR A 278 -0.20 8.41 -20.17
N THR A 279 -0.98 7.31 -20.32
CA THR A 279 -1.93 7.16 -21.43
C THR A 279 -3.16 8.06 -21.31
N CYS A 280 -3.42 8.61 -20.11
CA CYS A 280 -4.45 9.62 -19.90
C CYS A 280 -4.29 10.86 -20.82
N THR A 281 -3.08 11.10 -21.34
CA THR A 281 -2.82 12.08 -22.41
C THR A 281 -3.80 11.94 -23.57
N GLY A 282 -3.94 10.72 -24.12
CA GLY A 282 -4.79 10.45 -25.27
C GLY A 282 -6.13 9.81 -24.91
N THR A 283 -6.32 9.36 -23.67
CA THR A 283 -7.54 8.65 -23.24
C THR A 283 -7.91 9.04 -21.82
N LYS A 284 -8.78 10.05 -21.67
CA LYS A 284 -9.20 10.65 -20.38
C LYS A 284 -9.46 9.66 -19.25
N LYS A 285 -10.26 8.61 -19.50
CA LYS A 285 -10.63 7.60 -18.50
C LYS A 285 -9.45 6.81 -17.93
N ASP A 286 -8.27 6.87 -18.54
CA ASP A 286 -7.09 6.21 -18.01
C ASP A 286 -6.58 6.93 -16.76
N CYS A 287 -6.87 8.24 -16.57
CA CYS A 287 -6.61 8.91 -15.29
C CYS A 287 -7.32 8.21 -14.12
N ASP A 288 -8.59 7.85 -14.31
CA ASP A 288 -9.35 7.09 -13.31
C ASP A 288 -8.77 5.70 -13.09
N SER A 289 -8.25 5.08 -14.14
CA SER A 289 -7.59 3.78 -14.04
C SER A 289 -6.26 3.88 -13.28
N ALA A 290 -5.51 4.98 -13.41
CA ALA A 290 -4.27 5.23 -12.67
C ALA A 290 -4.53 5.31 -11.17
N TRP A 291 -5.52 6.13 -10.77
CA TRP A 291 -5.99 6.22 -9.39
C TRP A 291 -6.49 4.87 -8.88
N ALA A 292 -7.37 4.20 -9.63
CA ALA A 292 -7.95 2.94 -9.20
C ALA A 292 -6.94 1.79 -9.10
N TYR A 293 -5.92 1.71 -9.96
CA TYR A 293 -4.86 0.72 -9.81
C TYR A 293 -3.99 0.96 -8.57
N TYR A 294 -3.86 2.22 -8.14
CA TYR A 294 -3.11 2.54 -6.93
C TYR A 294 -3.94 2.29 -5.67
N THR A 295 -5.16 2.83 -5.60
CA THR A 295 -5.96 2.89 -4.37
C THR A 295 -7.04 1.84 -4.26
N GLY A 296 -7.34 1.11 -5.34
CA GLY A 296 -8.53 0.29 -5.44
C GLY A 296 -9.83 1.08 -5.60
N GLY A 297 -9.76 2.38 -5.92
CA GLY A 297 -10.93 3.25 -6.00
C GLY A 297 -11.36 3.84 -4.65
N GLU A 298 -10.52 3.69 -3.64
CA GLU A 298 -10.75 4.21 -2.31
C GLU A 298 -10.25 5.66 -2.16
N PRO A 299 -10.84 6.44 -1.22
CA PRO A 299 -10.31 7.73 -0.81
C PRO A 299 -8.93 7.59 -0.13
N ARG A 300 -8.31 8.74 0.10
CA ARG A 300 -6.95 8.89 0.65
C ARG A 300 -6.70 7.97 1.86
N ASP A 301 -7.61 7.93 2.81
CA ASP A 301 -7.38 7.25 4.09
C ASP A 301 -7.72 5.74 4.09
N SER A 302 -8.29 5.16 3.03
CA SER A 302 -8.78 3.76 3.03
C SER A 302 -8.27 2.88 1.89
N GLY A 303 -7.08 3.20 1.35
CA GLY A 303 -6.50 2.53 0.18
C GLY A 303 -6.41 1.00 0.25
N TYR A 304 -6.63 0.35 -0.89
CA TYR A 304 -6.39 -1.07 -1.15
C TYR A 304 -5.17 -1.30 -2.04
N GLY A 305 -4.74 -2.55 -2.18
CA GLY A 305 -3.67 -2.98 -3.07
C GLY A 305 -2.36 -2.28 -2.75
N LEU A 306 -1.80 -1.61 -3.75
CA LEU A 306 -0.52 -0.90 -3.61
C LEU A 306 -0.60 0.24 -2.59
N ALA A 307 -1.73 0.95 -2.49
CA ALA A 307 -1.89 2.02 -1.50
C ALA A 307 -1.85 1.48 -0.07
N LYS A 308 -2.49 0.33 0.21
CA LYS A 308 -2.46 -0.36 1.51
C LYS A 308 -1.02 -0.68 1.92
N GLU A 309 -0.24 -1.26 1.01
CA GLU A 309 1.16 -1.61 1.28
C GLU A 309 2.06 -0.38 1.49
N LEU A 310 1.83 0.70 0.74
CA LEU A 310 2.57 1.95 0.94
C LEU A 310 2.17 2.61 2.26
N GLN A 311 0.90 2.62 2.64
CA GLN A 311 0.47 3.16 3.94
C GLN A 311 1.15 2.42 5.11
N ARG A 312 1.25 1.09 5.00
CA ARG A 312 1.90 0.23 5.99
C ARG A 312 3.40 0.49 6.11
N SER A 313 4.11 0.56 4.98
CA SER A 313 5.57 0.69 4.94
C SER A 313 6.06 2.14 5.05
N SER A 314 5.30 3.11 4.53
CA SER A 314 5.61 4.53 4.57
C SER A 314 4.36 5.37 4.29
N LYS A 315 3.65 5.77 5.35
CA LYS A 315 2.52 6.71 5.24
C LYS A 315 2.89 7.95 4.43
N TRP A 316 4.09 8.50 4.63
CA TRP A 316 4.57 9.64 3.86
C TRP A 316 4.62 9.38 2.34
N ALA A 317 5.17 8.23 1.92
CA ALA A 317 5.20 7.86 0.51
C ALA A 317 3.78 7.77 -0.07
N HIS A 318 2.85 7.20 0.69
CA HIS A 318 1.44 7.16 0.30
C HIS A 318 0.86 8.57 0.09
N GLU A 319 1.08 9.50 1.04
CA GLU A 319 0.61 10.88 0.91
C GLU A 319 1.14 11.55 -0.37
N ARG A 320 2.42 11.32 -0.69
CA ARG A 320 3.05 11.88 -1.89
C ARG A 320 2.58 11.26 -3.19
N VAL A 321 2.31 9.95 -3.21
CA VAL A 321 1.69 9.30 -4.39
C VAL A 321 0.28 9.84 -4.59
N TRP A 322 -0.49 10.01 -3.51
CA TRP A 322 -1.83 10.61 -3.59
C TRP A 322 -1.78 12.01 -4.19
N ASP A 323 -0.89 12.88 -3.70
CA ASP A 323 -0.73 14.23 -4.25
C ASP A 323 -0.28 14.19 -5.73
N GLY A 324 0.58 13.25 -6.12
CA GLY A 324 0.95 13.04 -7.53
C GLY A 324 -0.22 12.58 -8.41
N ILE A 325 -1.11 11.73 -7.91
CA ILE A 325 -2.35 11.33 -8.61
C ILE A 325 -3.29 12.53 -8.77
N LEU A 326 -3.41 13.36 -7.73
CA LEU A 326 -4.16 14.61 -7.82
C LEU A 326 -3.52 15.59 -8.80
N ALA A 327 -2.20 15.66 -8.89
CA ALA A 327 -1.48 16.46 -9.88
C ALA A 327 -1.85 16.02 -11.32
N VAL A 328 -1.90 14.71 -11.58
CA VAL A 328 -2.31 14.15 -12.87
C VAL A 328 -3.77 14.52 -13.17
N ARG A 329 -4.66 14.42 -12.18
CA ARG A 329 -6.07 14.77 -12.36
C ARG A 329 -6.26 16.28 -12.58
N CYS A 330 -5.52 17.10 -11.85
CA CYS A 330 -5.48 18.56 -11.95
C CYS A 330 -5.02 19.00 -13.34
N TRP A 331 -3.88 18.48 -13.81
CA TRP A 331 -3.40 18.70 -15.18
C TRP A 331 -4.48 18.35 -16.20
N ARG A 332 -5.15 17.19 -16.05
CA ARG A 332 -6.16 16.76 -17.01
C ARG A 332 -7.41 17.65 -17.03
N ASP A 333 -7.73 18.28 -15.90
CA ASP A 333 -8.81 19.25 -15.78
C ASP A 333 -8.48 20.55 -16.53
N LEU A 334 -7.27 21.07 -16.28
CA LEU A 334 -6.75 22.29 -16.90
C LEU A 334 -6.62 22.14 -18.42
N ASP A 335 -6.24 20.96 -18.88
CA ASP A 335 -6.14 20.61 -20.30
C ASP A 335 -7.13 19.53 -20.69
N SER A 336 -8.42 19.88 -20.68
CA SER A 336 -9.55 18.97 -20.85
C SER A 336 -9.91 18.58 -22.29
N GLY A 337 -9.05 18.88 -23.29
CA GLY A 337 -9.22 18.41 -24.68
C GLY A 337 -9.24 16.88 -24.78
N ASP A 338 -9.78 16.28 -25.84
CA ASP A 338 -9.80 14.80 -25.97
C ASP A 338 -8.41 14.19 -25.97
N GLU A 339 -7.47 14.87 -26.64
CA GLU A 339 -6.04 14.70 -26.48
C GLU A 339 -5.50 15.92 -25.73
N ALA A 340 -4.74 15.69 -24.66
CA ALA A 340 -4.08 16.73 -23.91
C ALA A 340 -2.81 17.19 -24.66
N MET A 341 -2.61 18.50 -24.73
CA MET A 341 -1.57 19.19 -25.46
C MET A 341 -0.53 19.87 -24.56
N ASP A 342 -0.86 20.17 -23.31
CA ASP A 342 0.06 20.71 -22.29
C ASP A 342 0.93 19.59 -21.71
N LEU A 343 1.93 19.19 -22.49
CA LEU A 343 2.82 18.08 -22.12
C LEU A 343 3.83 18.48 -21.04
N ASP A 344 4.12 19.76 -20.88
CA ASP A 344 5.07 20.22 -19.85
C ASP A 344 4.44 20.06 -18.45
N THR A 345 3.17 20.48 -18.28
CA THR A 345 2.44 20.27 -17.01
C THR A 345 2.16 18.79 -16.76
N ARG A 346 1.89 18.01 -17.83
CA ARG A 346 1.80 16.56 -17.74
C ARG A 346 3.06 15.95 -17.16
N ASP A 347 4.20 16.26 -17.76
CA ASP A 347 5.47 15.63 -17.40
C ASP A 347 5.88 16.02 -15.97
N ARG A 348 5.51 17.22 -15.51
CA ARG A 348 5.61 17.63 -14.10
C ARG A 348 4.77 16.75 -13.18
N ALA A 349 3.48 16.54 -13.49
CA ALA A 349 2.60 15.67 -12.71
C ALA A 349 3.10 14.21 -12.67
N LEU A 350 3.49 13.67 -13.83
CA LEU A 350 4.02 12.30 -13.93
C LEU A 350 5.32 12.14 -13.15
N SER A 351 6.23 13.12 -13.21
CA SER A 351 7.48 13.09 -12.46
C SER A 351 7.24 13.10 -10.94
N GLN A 352 6.30 13.91 -10.46
CA GLN A 352 5.91 13.92 -9.04
C GLN A 352 5.37 12.55 -8.61
N MET A 353 4.44 11.98 -9.38
CA MET A 353 3.86 10.67 -9.07
C MET A 353 4.89 9.55 -9.11
N ASP A 354 5.74 9.50 -10.15
CA ASP A 354 6.74 8.43 -10.32
C ASP A 354 7.79 8.45 -9.21
N LYS A 355 8.32 9.63 -8.84
CA LYS A 355 9.26 9.77 -7.73
C LYS A 355 8.67 9.24 -6.42
N ALA A 356 7.40 9.56 -6.14
CA ALA A 356 6.71 9.10 -4.95
C ALA A 356 6.47 7.57 -4.99
N LEU A 357 6.09 7.01 -6.13
CA LEU A 357 5.92 5.57 -6.32
C LEU A 357 7.25 4.83 -6.12
N LEU A 358 8.33 5.29 -6.76
CA LEU A 358 9.67 4.72 -6.62
C LEU A 358 10.17 4.77 -5.17
N TYR A 359 9.98 5.90 -4.49
CA TYR A 359 10.30 6.02 -3.07
C TYR A 359 9.49 5.02 -2.23
N GLY A 360 8.17 4.94 -2.45
CA GLY A 360 7.28 4.01 -1.73
C GLY A 360 7.65 2.54 -1.95
N VAL A 361 7.93 2.14 -3.19
CA VAL A 361 8.41 0.77 -3.51
C VAL A 361 9.75 0.50 -2.81
N SER A 362 10.66 1.48 -2.74
CA SER A 362 11.91 1.32 -1.98
C SER A 362 11.66 1.07 -0.49
N ARG A 363 10.68 1.75 0.10
CA ARG A 363 10.30 1.57 1.51
C ARG A 363 9.62 0.22 1.76
N MET A 364 8.82 -0.28 0.82
CA MET A 364 8.25 -1.63 0.92
C MET A 364 9.34 -2.71 0.89
N ILE A 365 10.32 -2.56 -0.01
CA ILE A 365 11.45 -3.50 -0.10
C ILE A 365 12.29 -3.44 1.18
N GLU A 366 12.56 -2.23 1.69
CA GLU A 366 13.24 -2.05 2.96
C GLU A 366 12.51 -2.70 4.13
N ASP A 367 11.21 -2.44 4.29
CA ASP A 367 10.35 -3.05 5.32
C ASP A 367 10.41 -4.58 5.26
N ARG A 368 10.31 -5.15 4.06
CA ARG A 368 10.37 -6.61 3.85
C ARG A 368 11.77 -7.18 4.11
N LEU A 369 12.84 -6.45 3.80
CA LEU A 369 14.22 -6.82 4.16
C LEU A 369 14.42 -6.85 5.68
N LEU A 370 13.89 -5.86 6.40
CA LEU A 370 13.97 -5.78 7.85
C LEU A 370 13.13 -6.87 8.52
N ALA A 371 11.95 -7.19 8.00
CA ALA A 371 11.15 -8.33 8.45
C ALA A 371 11.92 -9.65 8.25
N MET A 372 12.49 -9.86 7.05
CA MET A 372 13.28 -11.04 6.73
C MET A 372 14.48 -11.24 7.67
N SER A 373 15.13 -10.16 8.11
CA SER A 373 16.31 -10.22 8.99
C SER A 373 16.04 -10.90 10.34
N VAL A 374 14.80 -10.90 10.82
CA VAL A 374 14.42 -11.52 12.10
C VAL A 374 13.58 -12.79 11.95
N SER A 375 13.14 -13.08 10.72
CA SER A 375 12.38 -14.29 10.42
C SER A 375 13.29 -15.50 10.20
N THR A 376 12.71 -16.69 10.34
CA THR A 376 13.43 -17.96 10.14
C THR A 376 12.55 -18.95 9.38
N GLY A 377 13.17 -20.03 8.87
CA GLY A 377 12.46 -21.08 8.15
C GLY A 377 11.67 -20.56 6.94
N THR A 378 10.50 -21.14 6.73
CA THR A 378 9.63 -20.87 5.55
C THR A 378 9.20 -19.41 5.44
N GLU A 379 9.01 -18.69 6.55
CA GLU A 379 8.67 -17.26 6.50
C GLU A 379 9.82 -16.45 5.88
N ARG A 380 11.07 -16.74 6.28
CA ARG A 380 12.25 -16.09 5.69
C ARG A 380 12.38 -16.42 4.19
N GLU A 381 12.11 -17.67 3.82
CA GLU A 381 12.13 -18.10 2.41
C GLU A 381 11.06 -17.38 1.57
N ALA A 382 9.85 -17.21 2.11
CA ALA A 382 8.76 -16.49 1.47
C ALA A 382 9.11 -15.00 1.29
N TYR A 383 9.65 -14.34 2.32
CA TYR A 383 10.14 -12.97 2.21
C TYR A 383 11.25 -12.84 1.17
N TRP A 384 12.19 -13.79 1.12
CA TRP A 384 13.24 -13.75 0.12
C TRP A 384 12.67 -13.89 -1.29
N ALA A 385 11.75 -14.83 -1.53
CA ALA A 385 11.13 -15.00 -2.84
C ALA A 385 10.34 -13.77 -3.29
N TRP A 386 9.68 -13.06 -2.37
CA TRP A 386 9.06 -11.77 -2.64
C TRP A 386 10.10 -10.72 -3.05
N LEU A 387 11.20 -10.62 -2.30
CA LEU A 387 12.28 -9.65 -2.52
C LEU A 387 13.02 -9.87 -3.84
N GLN A 388 13.20 -11.13 -4.27
CA GLN A 388 13.80 -11.46 -5.56
C GLN A 388 12.96 -10.97 -6.76
N ILE A 389 11.67 -10.72 -6.58
CA ILE A 389 10.79 -10.16 -7.61
C ILE A 389 10.71 -8.64 -7.49
N MET A 390 10.47 -8.11 -6.29
CA MET A 390 10.25 -6.68 -6.08
C MET A 390 11.54 -5.86 -6.10
N GLY A 391 12.67 -6.42 -5.65
CA GLY A 391 13.98 -5.75 -5.68
C GLY A 391 14.35 -5.23 -7.08
N PRO A 392 14.36 -6.09 -8.12
CA PRO A 392 14.66 -5.69 -9.49
C PRO A 392 13.70 -4.67 -10.12
N VAL A 393 12.52 -4.41 -9.53
CA VAL A 393 11.59 -3.37 -10.02
C VAL A 393 12.25 -1.99 -10.02
N LEU A 394 13.16 -1.74 -9.08
CA LEU A 394 13.88 -0.48 -8.94
C LEU A 394 15.11 -0.36 -9.85
N ASP A 395 15.51 -1.42 -10.56
CA ASP A 395 16.77 -1.46 -11.32
C ASP A 395 16.92 -0.33 -12.33
N ARG A 396 15.82 0.06 -13.01
CA ARG A 396 15.83 1.19 -13.96
C ARG A 396 16.33 2.46 -13.29
N GLU A 397 15.64 2.85 -12.22
CA GLU A 397 15.89 4.11 -11.53
C GLU A 397 17.23 4.06 -10.79
N LEU A 398 17.57 2.90 -10.22
CA LEU A 398 18.88 2.66 -9.63
C LEU A 398 19.99 2.88 -10.65
N MET A 399 19.88 2.36 -11.88
CA MET A 399 20.90 2.56 -12.92
C MET A 399 21.03 4.02 -13.35
N GLU A 400 19.93 4.77 -13.35
CA GLU A 400 19.92 6.20 -13.67
C GLU A 400 20.59 7.03 -12.56
N ARG A 401 20.32 6.72 -11.29
CA ARG A 401 20.85 7.45 -10.14
C ARG A 401 22.28 7.05 -9.76
N ASP A 402 22.54 5.75 -9.65
CA ASP A 402 23.83 5.19 -9.27
C ASP A 402 24.01 3.76 -9.81
N SER A 403 24.61 3.65 -10.99
CA SER A 403 24.89 2.36 -11.65
C SER A 403 25.74 1.37 -10.82
N ALA A 404 26.57 1.86 -9.90
CA ALA A 404 27.41 1.00 -9.06
C ALA A 404 26.56 0.34 -7.97
N ILE A 405 25.74 1.14 -7.26
CA ILE A 405 24.77 0.63 -6.30
C ILE A 405 23.77 -0.30 -6.98
N ALA A 406 23.28 0.08 -8.17
CA ALA A 406 22.35 -0.72 -8.95
C ALA A 406 22.92 -2.10 -9.30
N THR A 407 24.20 -2.17 -9.71
CA THR A 407 24.87 -3.45 -9.99
C THR A 407 25.01 -4.30 -8.72
N SER A 408 25.30 -3.66 -7.57
CA SER A 408 25.42 -4.35 -6.28
C SER A 408 24.07 -4.92 -5.82
N LEU A 409 23.00 -4.13 -5.91
CA LEU A 409 21.65 -4.57 -5.53
C LEU A 409 21.11 -5.65 -6.47
N ALA A 410 21.36 -5.55 -7.78
CA ALA A 410 21.00 -6.61 -8.72
C ALA A 410 21.70 -7.93 -8.38
N ALA A 411 22.99 -7.90 -8.01
CA ALA A 411 23.72 -9.09 -7.56
C ALA A 411 23.17 -9.64 -6.23
N PHE A 412 22.81 -8.75 -5.30
CA PHE A 412 22.17 -9.12 -4.03
C PHE A 412 20.84 -9.86 -4.28
N PHE A 413 19.91 -9.28 -5.02
CA PHE A 413 18.60 -9.91 -5.30
C PHE A 413 18.69 -11.15 -6.18
N ALA A 414 19.75 -11.32 -6.96
CA ALA A 414 20.00 -12.53 -7.74
C ALA A 414 20.65 -13.67 -6.93
N SER A 415 21.01 -13.45 -5.66
CA SER A 415 21.71 -14.44 -4.84
C SER A 415 20.78 -15.56 -4.34
N ASP A 416 21.31 -16.78 -4.26
CA ASP A 416 20.57 -17.94 -3.72
C ASP A 416 20.33 -17.84 -2.20
N SER A 417 21.17 -17.08 -1.50
CA SER A 417 21.09 -16.86 -0.06
C SER A 417 21.75 -15.54 0.33
N VAL A 418 21.26 -14.89 1.39
CA VAL A 418 21.80 -13.63 1.90
C VAL A 418 22.05 -13.69 3.41
N THR A 419 23.13 -13.04 3.84
CA THR A 419 23.46 -12.84 5.26
C THR A 419 22.82 -11.57 5.80
N ASP A 420 22.77 -11.42 7.12
CA ASP A 420 22.20 -10.21 7.74
C ASP A 420 23.07 -8.96 7.49
N GLU A 421 24.37 -9.15 7.24
CA GLU A 421 25.27 -8.08 6.80
C GLU A 421 24.90 -7.61 5.38
N ASP A 422 24.59 -8.55 4.48
CA ASP A 422 24.13 -8.23 3.12
C ASP A 422 22.80 -7.47 3.15
N ILE A 423 21.86 -7.90 4.01
CA ILE A 423 20.57 -7.21 4.21
C ILE A 423 20.80 -5.77 4.68
N THR A 424 21.67 -5.59 5.68
CA THR A 424 22.00 -4.26 6.22
C THR A 424 22.60 -3.35 5.14
N ALA A 425 23.52 -3.87 4.32
CA ALA A 425 24.11 -3.13 3.22
C ALA A 425 23.10 -2.78 2.12
N ALA A 426 22.17 -3.69 1.81
CA ALA A 426 21.10 -3.44 0.85
C ALA A 426 20.15 -2.34 1.34
N VAL A 427 19.72 -2.38 2.60
CA VAL A 427 18.89 -1.33 3.23
C VAL A 427 19.60 0.03 3.17
N GLN A 428 20.88 0.10 3.56
CA GLN A 428 21.64 1.35 3.49
C GLN A 428 21.76 1.89 2.07
N SER A 429 21.93 1.01 1.08
CA SER A 429 21.99 1.38 -0.33
C SER A 429 20.66 1.95 -0.83
N LEU A 430 19.53 1.32 -0.49
CA LEU A 430 18.19 1.81 -0.83
C LEU A 430 17.93 3.19 -0.21
N ARG A 431 18.23 3.36 1.08
CA ARG A 431 18.09 4.64 1.78
C ARG A 431 18.97 5.74 1.17
N GLY A 432 20.19 5.40 0.73
CA GLY A 432 21.11 6.35 0.13
C GLY A 432 20.69 6.84 -1.26
N VAL A 433 20.03 6.00 -2.06
CA VAL A 433 19.61 6.34 -3.43
C VAL A 433 18.19 6.92 -3.52
N PHE A 434 17.28 6.37 -2.72
CA PHE A 434 15.88 6.80 -2.67
C PHE A 434 15.67 7.68 -1.45
N THR A 435 16.06 8.95 -1.60
CA THR A 435 15.74 10.01 -0.64
C THR A 435 14.27 10.41 -0.77
N CYS A 436 13.73 11.06 0.27
CA CYS A 436 12.38 11.61 0.23
C CYS A 436 12.16 12.46 -1.04
N PRO A 437 11.04 12.26 -1.75
CA PRO A 437 10.71 12.97 -2.97
C PRO A 437 10.32 14.42 -2.73
#